data_AF-A0A2G6UKU6-F1
#
_entry.id   AF-A0A2G6UKU6-F1
#
_cell.length_a   1.000
_cell.length_b   1.000
_cell.length_c   1.000
_cell.angle_alpha   90.00
_cell.angle_beta   90.00
_cell.angle_gamma   90.00
#
_symmetry.space_group_name_H-M   'P 1'
#
loop_
_entity.id
_entity.type
_entity.pdbx_description
1 polymer ?
#
loop_
_entity_poly.entity_id
_entity_poly.type
_entity_poly.pdbx_seq_one_letter_code
_entity_poly.pdbx_strand_id
1 'polypeptide(L)'
;MQNEHHDDSIIDVSGNRDIPIDFGPNLRTEELIPENTPPPQYDPEGWKIGKKYIRKLSLNHEQTAMLDRLWFADNVFNEIEYCRIQILKQFLRAVEYLHTSCIPVNKSYATVIEELSEIIVCLQYNYRKESLNYRYTYDAVQTEIFNHILKCCENNVREVYGIKRKINTDFNYPNPDILHQYNRKIVSKLEVFLTENQHQILDADHRTNIILNENNTGRWKTKFETIKEDYSNSIAFEREISRLAEVNIKNPSQDMIFFEASKFVAKYDKIGALKFYLHYVDKDLNSSKSDKKQLTKNIQKSLFTTTEQLNDFEKILNELMLTRDLAKALEKSAQLYLPKRKKIVIDPDAVENVQKQHSGTVALLEEYLKDDEAENSSIRTEEPDEEEELMINISYQNTEIKTQKYLEDLKLSDIQQEILELFEKQSFNIPQSEMAVFLQSKNLFMGSTIDSINDLCFETLDDILIEEEDEYFTINTDYYKKLLNND
;
A
#
# COMPACT_ATOMS: atom_id res chain seq x y z
N MET A 1 5.42 -0.24 -63.01
CA MET A 1 6.85 -0.58 -62.87
C MET A 1 7.06 -0.83 -61.37
N GLN A 2 6.79 -2.04 -60.89
CA GLN A 2 7.77 -3.13 -60.67
C GLN A 2 8.96 -2.68 -59.80
N ASN A 3 9.01 -3.14 -58.55
CA ASN A 3 9.90 -4.25 -58.17
C ASN A 3 9.61 -4.75 -56.76
N GLU A 4 9.23 -6.03 -56.71
CA GLU A 4 9.29 -6.91 -55.55
C GLU A 4 10.73 -7.40 -55.38
N HIS A 5 11.16 -7.59 -54.13
CA HIS A 5 12.22 -8.53 -53.79
C HIS A 5 11.69 -9.42 -52.66
N HIS A 6 11.43 -10.68 -52.99
CA HIS A 6 11.29 -11.79 -52.06
C HIS A 6 12.68 -12.39 -51.79
N ASP A 7 12.92 -12.77 -50.53
CA ASP A 7 13.99 -13.67 -50.14
C ASP A 7 13.35 -14.90 -49.47
N ASP A 8 13.51 -16.04 -50.12
CA ASP A 8 12.86 -17.34 -49.86
C ASP A 8 13.76 -18.22 -48.97
N SER A 9 13.67 -18.10 -47.65
CA SER A 9 14.47 -18.95 -46.76
C SER A 9 13.80 -19.39 -45.45
N ILE A 10 12.51 -19.74 -45.49
CA ILE A 10 11.89 -20.55 -44.43
C ILE A 10 10.96 -21.61 -45.06
N ILE A 11 11.36 -22.89 -44.99
CA ILE A 11 10.52 -24.04 -45.36
C ILE A 11 9.87 -24.55 -44.07
N ASP A 12 8.56 -24.33 -43.91
CA ASP A 12 7.74 -24.96 -42.87
C ASP A 12 7.18 -26.30 -43.38
N VAL A 13 7.38 -27.34 -42.57
CA VAL A 13 7.07 -28.75 -42.84
C VAL A 13 5.86 -29.15 -42.01
N SER A 14 4.72 -28.52 -42.26
CA SER A 14 3.43 -29.02 -41.75
C SER A 14 2.34 -28.78 -42.79
N GLY A 15 1.97 -29.86 -43.48
CA GLY A 15 1.06 -29.85 -44.62
C GLY A 15 -0.42 -29.64 -44.22
N ASN A 16 -0.77 -28.44 -43.76
CA ASN A 16 -2.16 -27.96 -43.69
C ASN A 16 -2.22 -26.54 -44.26
N ARG A 17 -2.74 -26.41 -45.48
CA ARG A 17 -2.94 -25.12 -46.14
C ARG A 17 -4.19 -24.44 -45.58
N ASP A 18 -3.98 -23.26 -45.00
CA ASP A 18 -5.03 -22.36 -44.53
C ASP A 18 -6.01 -22.02 -45.67
N ILE A 19 -7.29 -22.23 -45.41
CA ILE A 19 -8.39 -21.83 -46.29
C ILE A 19 -8.62 -20.33 -46.07
N PRO A 20 -8.49 -19.47 -47.09
CA PRO A 20 -8.74 -18.04 -46.96
C PRO A 20 -10.21 -17.77 -46.62
N ILE A 21 -10.47 -17.02 -45.56
CA ILE A 21 -11.80 -16.52 -45.23
C ILE A 21 -12.14 -15.40 -46.22
N ASP A 22 -13.14 -15.66 -47.06
CA ASP A 22 -13.69 -14.74 -48.06
C ASP A 22 -14.54 -13.65 -47.37
N PHE A 23 -13.99 -12.44 -47.26
CA PHE A 23 -14.75 -11.25 -46.90
C PHE A 23 -15.18 -10.58 -48.22
N GLY A 24 -16.44 -10.80 -48.59
CA GLY A 24 -17.05 -10.34 -49.84
C GLY A 24 -16.92 -8.82 -50.14
N PRO A 25 -17.34 -8.40 -51.34
CA PRO A 25 -16.77 -7.25 -52.02
C PRO A 25 -17.24 -5.89 -51.45
N ASN A 26 -16.28 -5.04 -51.14
CA ASN A 26 -16.30 -3.57 -51.21
C ASN A 26 -17.68 -2.88 -51.17
N LEU A 27 -18.15 -2.58 -49.96
CA LEU A 27 -19.15 -1.53 -49.73
C LEU A 27 -18.46 -0.17 -49.88
N ARG A 28 -18.65 0.44 -51.06
CA ARG A 28 -18.50 1.87 -51.25
C ARG A 28 -19.52 2.60 -50.37
N THR A 29 -19.04 3.73 -49.85
CA THR A 29 -19.76 4.83 -49.19
C THR A 29 -21.20 5.00 -49.68
N GLU A 30 -22.15 4.43 -48.94
CA GLU A 30 -23.55 4.87 -48.94
C GLU A 30 -23.87 5.37 -47.54
N GLU A 31 -24.39 6.59 -47.48
CA GLU A 31 -24.76 7.30 -46.27
C GLU A 31 -25.63 6.40 -45.38
N LEU A 32 -25.19 6.22 -44.12
CA LEU A 32 -25.97 5.57 -43.08
C LEU A 32 -27.30 6.31 -42.94
N ILE A 33 -28.37 5.69 -43.43
CA ILE A 33 -29.75 6.01 -43.05
C ILE A 33 -29.77 6.01 -41.52
N PRO A 34 -30.23 7.09 -40.86
CA PRO A 34 -30.32 7.10 -39.41
C PRO A 34 -31.27 5.99 -39.00
N GLU A 35 -30.76 4.98 -38.31
CA GLU A 35 -31.60 4.08 -37.51
C GLU A 35 -32.45 4.99 -36.63
N ASN A 36 -33.77 4.87 -36.76
CA ASN A 36 -34.73 5.44 -35.81
C ASN A 36 -34.52 4.70 -34.47
N THR A 37 -33.42 4.97 -33.76
CA THR A 37 -33.37 4.80 -32.32
C THR A 37 -34.42 5.75 -31.77
N PRO A 38 -35.49 5.26 -31.13
CA PRO A 38 -36.38 6.14 -30.40
C PRO A 38 -35.51 6.96 -29.44
N PRO A 39 -35.76 8.28 -29.29
CA PRO A 39 -35.05 9.07 -28.29
C PRO A 39 -35.16 8.35 -26.95
N PRO A 40 -34.10 8.35 -26.11
CA PRO A 40 -34.13 7.65 -24.82
C PRO A 40 -35.38 8.09 -24.08
N GLN A 41 -36.36 7.18 -24.02
CA GLN A 41 -37.64 7.46 -23.41
C GLN A 41 -37.31 7.65 -21.93
N TYR A 42 -37.41 8.89 -21.47
CA TYR A 42 -37.13 9.25 -20.09
C TYR A 42 -38.09 8.45 -19.22
N ASP A 43 -37.59 7.37 -18.59
CA ASP A 43 -38.31 6.63 -17.55
C ASP A 43 -38.09 7.38 -16.23
N PRO A 44 -39.09 8.12 -15.71
CA PRO A 44 -38.96 8.90 -14.49
C PRO A 44 -38.65 8.01 -13.27
N GLU A 45 -38.82 6.70 -13.38
CA GLU A 45 -38.59 5.73 -12.31
C GLU A 45 -37.34 4.86 -12.54
N GLY A 46 -36.55 5.12 -13.59
CA GLY A 46 -35.35 4.34 -13.89
C GLY A 46 -34.26 4.38 -12.81
N TRP A 47 -34.38 5.31 -11.86
CA TRP A 47 -33.49 5.41 -10.69
C TRP A 47 -33.82 4.40 -9.58
N LYS A 48 -35.02 3.81 -9.56
CA LYS A 48 -35.41 2.82 -8.54
C LYS A 48 -34.56 1.57 -8.65
N ILE A 49 -34.22 0.97 -7.51
CA ILE A 49 -33.20 -0.09 -7.42
C ILE A 49 -33.61 -1.33 -8.21
N GLY A 50 -34.84 -1.80 -8.06
CA GLY A 50 -35.36 -2.96 -8.77
C GLY A 50 -35.31 -2.77 -10.28
N LYS A 51 -35.80 -1.64 -10.79
CA LYS A 51 -35.72 -1.30 -12.23
C LYS A 51 -34.29 -1.20 -12.72
N LYS A 52 -33.39 -0.57 -11.94
CA LYS A 52 -31.98 -0.40 -12.29
C LYS A 52 -31.23 -1.74 -12.42
N TYR A 53 -31.52 -2.71 -11.56
CA TYR A 53 -30.81 -3.99 -11.50
C TYR A 53 -31.57 -5.18 -12.10
N ILE A 54 -32.77 -4.98 -12.67
CA ILE A 54 -33.63 -6.05 -13.21
C ILE A 54 -32.89 -7.01 -14.14
N ARG A 55 -32.11 -6.47 -15.09
CA ARG A 55 -31.32 -7.28 -16.05
C ARG A 55 -30.10 -7.92 -15.41
N LYS A 56 -29.41 -7.21 -14.50
CA LYS A 56 -28.16 -7.67 -13.87
C LYS A 56 -28.37 -8.77 -12.84
N LEU A 57 -29.55 -8.79 -12.21
CA LEU A 57 -29.93 -9.76 -11.18
C LEU A 57 -31.00 -10.76 -11.64
N SER A 58 -31.46 -10.65 -12.89
CA SER A 58 -32.53 -11.50 -13.45
C SER A 58 -33.78 -11.53 -12.56
N LEU A 59 -34.23 -10.36 -12.11
CA LEU A 59 -35.32 -10.23 -11.14
C LEU A 59 -36.68 -10.57 -11.77
N ASN A 60 -37.54 -11.21 -10.98
CA ASN A 60 -38.96 -11.31 -11.30
C ASN A 60 -39.73 -10.05 -10.85
N HIS A 61 -41.00 -9.93 -11.24
CA HIS A 61 -41.82 -8.75 -10.94
C HIS A 61 -41.94 -8.46 -9.43
N GLU A 62 -42.12 -9.48 -8.60
CA GLU A 62 -42.26 -9.33 -7.14
C GLU A 62 -40.95 -8.83 -6.51
N GLN A 63 -39.82 -9.40 -6.93
CA GLN A 63 -38.49 -8.98 -6.50
C GLN A 63 -38.19 -7.55 -6.95
N THR A 64 -38.54 -7.18 -8.18
CA THR A 64 -38.39 -5.80 -8.68
C THR A 64 -39.20 -4.83 -7.81
N ALA A 65 -40.48 -5.11 -7.55
CA ALA A 65 -41.33 -4.27 -6.73
C ALA A 65 -40.83 -4.14 -5.28
N MET A 66 -40.29 -5.22 -4.71
CA MET A 66 -39.68 -5.21 -3.39
C MET A 66 -38.41 -4.34 -3.36
N LEU A 67 -37.49 -4.53 -4.31
CA LEU A 67 -36.24 -3.77 -4.37
C LEU A 67 -36.48 -2.28 -4.64
N ASP A 68 -37.49 -1.93 -5.42
CA ASP A 68 -37.88 -0.54 -5.71
C ASP A 68 -38.31 0.25 -4.46
N ARG A 69 -38.64 -0.44 -3.35
CA ARG A 69 -38.97 0.18 -2.05
C ARG A 69 -37.74 0.43 -1.17
N LEU A 70 -36.58 -0.12 -1.52
CA LEU A 70 -35.39 -0.06 -0.68
C LEU A 70 -34.58 1.21 -0.92
N TRP A 71 -33.76 1.57 0.06
CA TRP A 71 -32.78 2.65 -0.06
C TRP A 71 -31.42 2.18 0.43
N PHE A 72 -30.37 2.50 -0.32
CA PHE A 72 -29.00 2.34 0.15
C PHE A 72 -28.60 3.55 0.99
N ALA A 73 -27.86 3.31 2.08
CA ALA A 73 -27.16 4.38 2.77
C ALA A 73 -26.09 4.98 1.85
N ASP A 74 -25.92 6.30 1.92
CA ASP A 74 -24.87 7.00 1.20
C ASP A 74 -23.52 6.75 1.89
N ASN A 75 -22.71 5.89 1.29
CA ASN A 75 -21.37 5.58 1.77
C ASN A 75 -20.52 5.02 0.63
N VAL A 76 -19.21 5.17 0.77
CA VAL A 76 -18.20 4.78 -0.23
C VAL A 76 -18.32 3.31 -0.64
N PHE A 77 -18.73 2.41 0.27
CA PHE A 77 -18.90 1.00 -0.07
C PHE A 77 -20.08 0.78 -1.01
N ASN A 78 -21.18 1.50 -0.80
CA ASN A 78 -22.36 1.44 -1.64
C ASN A 78 -22.16 2.21 -2.96
N GLU A 79 -21.24 3.17 -3.06
CA GLU A 79 -20.90 3.80 -4.34
C GLU A 79 -20.33 2.78 -5.36
N ILE A 80 -19.69 1.71 -4.88
CA ILE A 80 -19.15 0.64 -5.70
C ILE A 80 -20.29 -0.25 -6.20
N GLU A 81 -20.58 -0.19 -7.50
CA GLU A 81 -21.69 -0.95 -8.11
C GLU A 81 -21.59 -2.47 -7.86
N TYR A 82 -20.38 -3.04 -7.96
CA TYR A 82 -20.18 -4.46 -7.71
C TYR A 82 -20.58 -4.85 -6.27
N CYS A 83 -20.26 -4.01 -5.29
CA CYS A 83 -20.63 -4.25 -3.90
C CYS A 83 -22.15 -4.20 -3.73
N ARG A 84 -22.85 -3.21 -4.33
CA ARG A 84 -24.32 -3.16 -4.33
C ARG A 84 -24.94 -4.43 -4.91
N ILE A 85 -24.45 -4.92 -6.04
CA ILE A 85 -24.96 -6.14 -6.67
C ILE A 85 -24.85 -7.33 -5.70
N GLN A 86 -23.73 -7.46 -4.99
CA GLN A 86 -23.50 -8.57 -4.06
C GLN A 86 -24.37 -8.45 -2.80
N ILE A 87 -24.58 -7.22 -2.30
CA ILE A 87 -25.52 -6.95 -1.21
C ILE A 87 -26.94 -7.33 -1.63
N LEU A 88 -27.38 -6.94 -2.82
CA LEU A 88 -28.72 -7.28 -3.32
C LEU A 88 -28.90 -8.78 -3.52
N LYS A 89 -27.89 -9.48 -4.05
CA LYS A 89 -27.92 -10.95 -4.15
C LYS A 89 -28.05 -11.60 -2.77
N GLN A 90 -27.27 -11.15 -1.79
CA GLN A 90 -27.35 -11.65 -0.41
C GLN A 90 -28.72 -11.36 0.21
N PHE A 91 -29.25 -10.16 -0.03
CA PHE A 91 -30.57 -9.75 0.44
C PHE A 91 -31.69 -10.63 -0.12
N LEU A 92 -31.68 -10.89 -1.44
CA LEU A 92 -32.69 -11.75 -2.06
C LEU A 92 -32.68 -13.17 -1.47
N ARG A 93 -31.48 -13.75 -1.27
CA ARG A 93 -31.32 -15.05 -0.61
C ARG A 93 -31.79 -15.02 0.84
N ALA A 94 -31.50 -13.94 1.57
CA ALA A 94 -31.95 -13.77 2.95
C ALA A 94 -33.47 -13.70 3.06
N VAL A 95 -34.14 -12.95 2.18
CA VAL A 95 -35.60 -12.87 2.15
C VAL A 95 -36.23 -14.22 1.78
N GLU A 96 -35.68 -14.90 0.79
CA GLU A 96 -36.12 -16.25 0.42
C GLU A 96 -35.98 -17.24 1.59
N TYR A 97 -34.85 -17.20 2.30
CA TYR A 97 -34.64 -17.98 3.52
C TYR A 97 -35.68 -17.65 4.60
N LEU A 98 -35.95 -16.36 4.86
CA LEU A 98 -36.95 -15.96 5.85
C LEU A 98 -38.36 -16.44 5.46
N HIS A 99 -38.72 -16.40 4.18
CA HIS A 99 -40.04 -16.87 3.72
C HIS A 99 -40.18 -18.39 3.79
N THR A 100 -39.09 -19.14 3.55
CA THR A 100 -39.13 -20.61 3.51
C THR A 100 -38.91 -21.26 4.87
N SER A 101 -38.03 -20.69 5.69
CA SER A 101 -37.50 -21.34 6.91
C SER A 101 -38.04 -20.71 8.20
N CYS A 102 -38.54 -19.48 8.15
CA CYS A 102 -39.13 -18.81 9.31
C CYS A 102 -40.66 -18.79 9.17
N ILE A 103 -41.32 -19.66 9.93
CA ILE A 103 -42.79 -19.81 9.88
C ILE A 103 -43.46 -18.87 10.90
N PRO A 104 -44.50 -18.13 10.52
CA PRO A 104 -45.29 -17.31 11.44
C PRO A 104 -45.87 -18.12 12.59
N VAL A 105 -45.96 -17.52 13.78
CA VAL A 105 -46.64 -18.17 14.91
C VAL A 105 -48.14 -18.23 14.64
N ASN A 106 -48.69 -17.13 14.12
CA ASN A 106 -50.03 -17.12 13.56
C ASN A 106 -50.01 -17.47 12.06
N LYS A 107 -50.46 -18.68 11.73
CA LYS A 107 -50.55 -19.22 10.35
C LYS A 107 -51.51 -18.44 9.42
N SER A 108 -52.18 -17.41 9.93
CA SER A 108 -53.01 -16.52 9.11
C SER A 108 -52.17 -15.55 8.27
N TYR A 109 -50.91 -15.31 8.65
CA TYR A 109 -49.95 -14.54 7.86
C TYR A 109 -49.17 -15.46 6.92
N ALA A 110 -48.87 -14.98 5.71
CA ALA A 110 -48.10 -15.74 4.75
C ALA A 110 -46.61 -15.74 5.10
N THR A 111 -46.11 -14.65 5.69
CA THR A 111 -44.69 -14.49 6.04
C THR A 111 -44.49 -13.93 7.45
N VAL A 112 -43.33 -14.20 8.05
CA VAL A 112 -42.95 -13.65 9.36
C VAL A 112 -42.84 -12.13 9.34
N ILE A 113 -42.52 -11.56 8.17
CA ILE A 113 -42.46 -10.10 7.97
C ILE A 113 -43.85 -9.50 8.10
N GLU A 114 -44.88 -10.08 7.48
CA GLU A 114 -46.27 -9.65 7.63
C GLU A 114 -46.76 -9.71 9.08
N GLU A 115 -46.46 -10.82 9.78
CA GLU A 115 -46.83 -10.97 11.19
C GLU A 115 -46.17 -9.90 12.07
N LEU A 116 -44.88 -9.60 11.83
CA LEU A 116 -44.17 -8.55 12.57
C LEU A 116 -44.65 -7.15 12.22
N SER A 117 -44.99 -6.89 10.96
CA SER A 117 -45.58 -5.63 10.54
C SER A 117 -46.90 -5.36 11.27
N GLU A 118 -47.76 -6.38 11.43
CA GLU A 118 -48.97 -6.22 12.25
C GLU A 118 -48.63 -5.87 13.70
N ILE A 119 -47.73 -6.64 14.32
CA ILE A 119 -47.33 -6.43 15.72
C ILE A 119 -46.85 -5.00 15.93
N ILE A 120 -46.02 -4.50 15.02
CA ILE A 120 -45.49 -3.13 15.07
C ILE A 120 -46.62 -2.10 14.90
N VAL A 121 -47.49 -2.25 13.91
CA VAL A 121 -48.59 -1.30 13.67
C VAL A 121 -49.53 -1.24 14.88
N CYS A 122 -49.87 -2.40 15.47
CA CYS A 122 -50.75 -2.47 16.63
C CYS A 122 -50.08 -1.92 17.90
N LEU A 123 -48.83 -2.29 18.19
CA LEU A 123 -48.17 -1.90 19.45
C LEU A 123 -47.62 -0.47 19.43
N GLN A 124 -47.13 0.01 18.28
CA GLN A 124 -46.49 1.32 18.17
C GLN A 124 -47.49 2.43 17.82
N TYR A 125 -48.43 2.17 16.91
CA TYR A 125 -49.32 3.19 16.35
C TYR A 125 -50.77 3.03 16.79
N ASN A 126 -51.16 1.85 17.31
CA ASN A 126 -52.51 1.53 17.74
C ASN A 126 -53.59 1.81 16.68
N TYR A 127 -53.27 1.57 15.40
CA TYR A 127 -54.19 1.78 14.30
C TYR A 127 -55.17 0.63 14.15
N ARG A 128 -56.43 0.96 13.86
CA ARG A 128 -57.46 -0.02 13.56
C ARG A 128 -57.17 -0.68 12.22
N LYS A 129 -57.26 -2.01 12.19
CA LYS A 129 -57.12 -2.82 10.98
C LYS A 129 -58.01 -2.30 9.85
N GLU A 130 -57.49 -2.31 8.63
CA GLU A 130 -58.11 -1.79 7.40
C GLU A 130 -58.36 -0.27 7.33
N SER A 131 -57.93 0.52 8.32
CA SER A 131 -57.93 1.98 8.15
C SER A 131 -56.91 2.41 7.09
N LEU A 132 -57.12 3.59 6.49
CA LEU A 132 -56.18 4.13 5.51
C LEU A 132 -54.77 4.29 6.11
N ASN A 133 -54.70 4.81 7.35
CA ASN A 133 -53.45 4.95 8.09
C ASN A 133 -52.82 3.58 8.39
N TYR A 134 -53.62 2.58 8.73
CA TYR A 134 -53.12 1.22 8.92
C TYR A 134 -52.44 0.69 7.66
N ARG A 135 -53.08 0.78 6.48
CA ARG A 135 -52.49 0.27 5.24
C ARG A 135 -51.18 0.98 4.88
N TYR A 136 -51.18 2.31 4.96
CA TYR A 136 -49.99 3.10 4.67
C TYR A 136 -48.83 2.78 5.62
N THR A 137 -49.11 2.73 6.93
CA THR A 137 -48.08 2.43 7.94
C THR A 137 -47.62 0.99 7.87
N TYR A 138 -48.50 0.03 7.55
CA TYR A 138 -48.13 -1.35 7.35
C TYR A 138 -47.11 -1.51 6.22
N ASP A 139 -47.34 -0.86 5.07
CA ASP A 139 -46.39 -0.83 3.96
C ASP A 139 -45.08 -0.13 4.33
N ALA A 140 -45.15 0.98 5.08
CA ALA A 140 -43.95 1.67 5.57
C ALA A 140 -43.11 0.77 6.48
N VAL A 141 -43.74 0.10 7.45
CA VAL A 141 -43.09 -0.82 8.40
C VAL A 141 -42.43 -2.00 7.67
N GLN A 142 -43.11 -2.62 6.70
CA GLN A 142 -42.50 -3.68 5.89
C GLN A 142 -41.22 -3.18 5.19
N THR A 143 -41.28 -1.98 4.64
CA THR A 143 -40.13 -1.36 3.98
C THR A 143 -38.99 -1.13 4.96
N GLU A 144 -39.27 -0.67 6.18
CA GLU A 144 -38.26 -0.48 7.23
C GLU A 144 -37.61 -1.81 7.66
N ILE A 145 -38.39 -2.88 7.80
CA ILE A 145 -37.88 -4.23 8.07
C ILE A 145 -36.93 -4.67 6.94
N PHE A 146 -37.34 -4.54 5.68
CA PHE A 146 -36.47 -4.91 4.57
C PHE A 146 -35.19 -4.07 4.51
N ASN A 147 -35.24 -2.77 4.80
CA ASN A 147 -34.04 -1.94 4.84
C ASN A 147 -33.13 -2.30 6.02
N HIS A 148 -33.68 -2.74 7.16
CA HIS A 148 -32.87 -3.29 8.24
C HIS A 148 -32.15 -4.57 7.81
N ILE A 149 -32.87 -5.51 7.19
CA ILE A 149 -32.29 -6.75 6.63
C ILE A 149 -31.20 -6.42 5.59
N LEU A 150 -31.43 -5.42 4.73
CA LEU A 150 -30.45 -4.95 3.75
C LEU A 150 -29.16 -4.46 4.43
N LYS A 151 -29.27 -3.70 5.53
CA LYS A 151 -28.10 -3.27 6.31
C LYS A 151 -27.33 -4.45 6.92
N CYS A 152 -28.03 -5.47 7.43
CA CYS A 152 -27.40 -6.71 7.90
C CYS A 152 -26.65 -7.42 6.76
N CYS A 153 -27.24 -7.50 5.57
CA CYS A 153 -26.59 -8.06 4.39
C CYS A 153 -25.36 -7.24 3.96
N GLU A 154 -25.44 -5.90 4.02
CA GLU A 154 -24.32 -5.00 3.74
C GLU A 154 -23.14 -5.26 4.67
N ASN A 155 -23.39 -5.40 5.98
CA ASN A 155 -22.36 -5.75 6.96
C ASN A 155 -21.75 -7.13 6.70
N ASN A 156 -22.54 -8.12 6.28
CA ASN A 156 -22.03 -9.44 5.93
C ASN A 156 -21.09 -9.39 4.71
N VAL A 157 -21.48 -8.68 3.65
CA VAL A 157 -20.64 -8.53 2.45
C VAL A 157 -19.36 -7.74 2.77
N ARG A 158 -19.44 -6.72 3.64
CA ARG A 158 -18.25 -6.02 4.14
C ARG A 158 -17.28 -6.96 4.85
N GLU A 159 -17.80 -7.86 5.68
CA GLU A 159 -17.00 -8.83 6.43
C GLU A 159 -16.28 -9.80 5.48
N VAL A 160 -16.98 -10.37 4.50
CA VAL A 160 -16.38 -11.23 3.47
C VAL A 160 -15.29 -10.49 2.69
N TYR A 161 -15.49 -9.20 2.41
CA TYR A 161 -14.48 -8.38 1.75
C TYR A 161 -13.41 -7.83 2.69
N GLY A 162 -13.36 -8.22 3.96
CA GLY A 162 -12.30 -7.83 4.90
C GLY A 162 -12.37 -6.37 5.37
N ILE A 163 -13.56 -5.75 5.32
CA ILE A 163 -13.80 -4.40 5.83
C ILE A 163 -14.25 -4.49 7.29
N LYS A 164 -13.42 -3.97 8.19
CA LYS A 164 -13.68 -4.02 9.65
C LYS A 164 -14.78 -3.06 10.11
N ARG A 165 -14.98 -1.95 9.40
CA ARG A 165 -15.98 -0.94 9.77
C ARG A 165 -17.37 -1.42 9.38
N LYS A 166 -18.23 -1.65 10.38
CA LYS A 166 -19.64 -2.00 10.21
C LYS A 166 -20.53 -0.74 10.24
N ILE A 167 -21.66 -0.78 9.55
CA ILE A 167 -22.71 0.24 9.70
C ILE A 167 -23.62 -0.09 10.87
N ASN A 168 -24.29 0.93 11.38
CA ASN A 168 -25.28 0.77 12.43
C ASN A 168 -26.50 -0.04 11.91
N THR A 169 -26.83 -1.12 12.60
CA THR A 169 -27.98 -2.00 12.38
C THR A 169 -29.00 -1.93 13.52
N ASP A 170 -29.09 -0.79 14.21
CA ASP A 170 -30.13 -0.53 15.19
C ASP A 170 -31.50 -0.52 14.50
N PHE A 171 -32.48 -1.11 15.17
CA PHE A 171 -33.86 -1.14 14.70
C PHE A 171 -34.61 0.09 15.21
N ASN A 172 -35.40 0.72 14.35
CA ASN A 172 -36.01 2.03 14.63
C ASN A 172 -37.10 2.01 15.73
N TYR A 173 -37.50 0.83 16.21
CA TYR A 173 -38.59 0.67 17.16
C TYR A 173 -38.05 0.38 18.58
N PRO A 174 -38.18 1.33 19.53
CA PRO A 174 -37.60 1.17 20.87
C PRO A 174 -38.45 0.30 21.80
N ASN A 175 -39.67 -0.09 21.40
CA ASN A 175 -40.56 -0.89 22.25
C ASN A 175 -39.93 -2.29 22.54
N PRO A 176 -39.74 -2.66 23.82
CA PRO A 176 -39.09 -3.92 24.19
C PRO A 176 -39.76 -5.18 23.63
N ASP A 177 -41.10 -5.20 23.54
CA ASP A 177 -41.83 -6.37 23.02
C ASP A 177 -41.61 -6.52 21.50
N ILE A 178 -41.61 -5.40 20.77
CA ILE A 178 -41.29 -5.37 19.34
C ILE A 178 -39.87 -5.88 19.13
N LEU A 179 -38.90 -5.34 19.87
CA LEU A 179 -37.48 -5.75 19.77
C LEU A 179 -37.29 -7.23 20.10
N HIS A 180 -37.94 -7.73 21.16
CA HIS A 180 -37.86 -9.14 21.54
C HIS A 180 -38.40 -10.04 20.42
N GLN A 181 -39.58 -9.73 19.88
CA GLN A 181 -40.16 -10.51 18.78
C GLN A 181 -39.31 -10.44 17.51
N TYR A 182 -38.83 -9.24 17.16
CA TYR A 182 -38.01 -9.02 15.98
C TYR A 182 -36.68 -9.78 16.05
N ASN A 183 -35.97 -9.70 17.19
CA ASN A 183 -34.71 -10.40 17.40
C ASN A 183 -34.89 -11.93 17.36
N ARG A 184 -35.94 -12.42 18.01
CA ARG A 184 -36.23 -13.86 18.07
C ARG A 184 -36.66 -14.43 16.71
N LYS A 185 -37.46 -13.70 15.94
CA LYS A 185 -38.06 -14.20 14.70
C LYS A 185 -37.23 -13.92 13.45
N ILE A 186 -36.50 -12.80 13.39
CA ILE A 186 -35.71 -12.38 12.23
C ILE A 186 -34.22 -12.39 12.57
N VAL A 187 -33.75 -11.52 13.48
CA VAL A 187 -32.31 -11.23 13.60
C VAL A 187 -31.49 -12.48 13.93
N SER A 188 -31.86 -13.23 14.97
CA SER A 188 -31.13 -14.44 15.37
C SER A 188 -31.09 -15.53 14.29
N LYS A 189 -32.15 -15.65 13.48
CA LYS A 189 -32.20 -16.59 12.35
C LYS A 189 -31.40 -16.10 11.16
N LEU A 190 -31.46 -14.80 10.91
CA LEU A 190 -30.76 -14.14 9.83
C LEU A 190 -29.25 -14.14 10.06
N GLU A 191 -28.77 -13.88 11.28
CA GLU A 191 -27.34 -13.89 11.61
C GLU A 191 -26.70 -15.26 11.30
N VAL A 192 -27.33 -16.34 11.74
CA VAL A 192 -26.86 -17.72 11.43
C VAL A 192 -26.82 -17.95 9.93
N PHE A 193 -27.90 -17.61 9.22
CA PHE A 193 -27.98 -17.77 7.77
C PHE A 193 -26.91 -16.95 7.04
N LEU A 194 -26.70 -15.69 7.44
CA LEU A 194 -25.75 -14.80 6.79
C LEU A 194 -24.32 -15.33 6.92
N THR A 195 -23.94 -15.84 8.09
CA THR A 195 -22.63 -16.47 8.31
C THR A 195 -22.48 -17.74 7.47
N GLU A 196 -23.46 -18.64 7.49
CA GLU A 196 -23.40 -19.89 6.72
C GLU A 196 -23.37 -19.65 5.21
N ASN A 197 -24.07 -18.61 4.73
CA ASN A 197 -24.20 -18.29 3.31
C ASN A 197 -23.03 -17.48 2.73
N GLN A 198 -22.03 -17.12 3.52
CA GLN A 198 -20.89 -16.30 3.06
C GLN A 198 -20.18 -16.88 1.83
N HIS A 199 -20.09 -18.21 1.73
CA HIS A 199 -19.48 -18.90 0.58
C HIS A 199 -20.19 -18.66 -0.77
N GLN A 200 -21.42 -18.14 -0.77
CA GLN A 200 -22.16 -17.77 -1.99
C GLN A 200 -21.95 -16.31 -2.41
N ILE A 201 -21.23 -15.53 -1.62
CA ILE A 201 -20.79 -14.18 -2.00
C ILE A 201 -19.58 -14.36 -2.91
N LEU A 202 -19.66 -13.83 -4.12
CA LEU A 202 -18.55 -13.94 -5.08
C LEU A 202 -17.41 -13.04 -4.65
N ASP A 203 -16.18 -13.49 -4.87
CA ASP A 203 -15.00 -12.67 -4.66
C ASP A 203 -15.05 -11.39 -5.51
N ALA A 204 -14.58 -10.30 -4.93
CA ALA A 204 -14.47 -9.02 -5.62
C ALA A 204 -13.57 -9.16 -6.86
N ASP A 205 -13.97 -8.55 -7.97
CA ASP A 205 -13.17 -8.51 -9.19
C ASP A 205 -11.91 -7.64 -9.02
N HIS A 206 -10.99 -7.69 -9.99
CA HIS A 206 -9.72 -6.95 -9.93
C HIS A 206 -9.94 -5.43 -9.73
N ARG A 207 -10.86 -4.85 -10.50
CA ARG A 207 -11.19 -3.42 -10.43
C ARG A 207 -11.77 -3.02 -9.07
N THR A 208 -12.69 -3.83 -8.54
CA THR A 208 -13.31 -3.60 -7.23
C THR A 208 -12.28 -3.73 -6.12
N ASN A 209 -11.35 -4.69 -6.18
CA ASN A 209 -10.30 -4.80 -5.19
C ASN A 209 -9.41 -3.55 -5.14
N ILE A 210 -9.07 -2.93 -6.28
CA ILE A 210 -8.32 -1.66 -6.31
C ILE A 210 -9.07 -0.57 -5.54
N ILE A 211 -10.36 -0.38 -5.83
CA ILE A 211 -11.18 0.65 -5.18
C ILE A 211 -11.35 0.36 -3.68
N LEU A 212 -11.52 -0.91 -3.30
CA LEU A 212 -11.65 -1.31 -1.90
C LEU A 212 -10.37 -1.05 -1.11
N ASN A 213 -9.20 -1.31 -1.70
CA ASN A 213 -7.90 -1.10 -1.09
C ASN A 213 -7.46 0.37 -1.05
N GLU A 214 -7.88 1.17 -2.04
CA GLU A 214 -7.72 2.64 -2.03
C GLU A 214 -8.42 3.25 -0.79
N ASN A 215 -9.63 2.80 -0.49
CA ASN A 215 -10.42 3.32 0.63
C ASN A 215 -10.10 2.68 1.99
N ASN A 216 -9.52 1.47 2.01
CA ASN A 216 -9.22 0.72 3.23
C ASN A 216 -7.74 0.30 3.22
N THR A 217 -6.86 1.23 3.58
CA THR A 217 -5.40 1.07 3.45
C THR A 217 -4.81 -0.11 4.21
N GLY A 218 -5.48 -0.58 5.27
CA GLY A 218 -5.05 -1.75 6.07
C GLY A 218 -5.60 -3.10 5.62
N ARG A 219 -6.46 -3.15 4.59
CA ARG A 219 -7.16 -4.38 4.14
C ARG A 219 -6.20 -5.47 3.65
N TRP A 220 -5.09 -5.09 3.05
CA TRP A 220 -4.10 -6.02 2.51
C TRP A 220 -3.46 -6.91 3.59
N LYS A 221 -3.42 -6.48 4.86
CA LYS A 221 -2.76 -7.22 5.95
C LYS A 221 -3.35 -8.61 6.15
N THR A 222 -4.68 -8.74 6.13
CA THR A 222 -5.32 -10.05 6.30
C THR A 222 -4.96 -11.00 5.16
N LYS A 223 -5.01 -10.53 3.90
CA LYS A 223 -4.60 -11.33 2.74
C LYS A 223 -3.11 -11.69 2.80
N PHE A 224 -2.28 -10.77 3.28
CA PHE A 224 -0.85 -10.98 3.42
C PHE A 224 -0.51 -12.04 4.47
N GLU A 225 -1.21 -12.08 5.60
CA GLU A 225 -1.04 -13.16 6.59
C GLU A 225 -1.45 -14.52 6.00
N THR A 226 -2.56 -14.60 5.24
CA THR A 226 -2.92 -15.85 4.54
C THR A 226 -1.81 -16.29 3.57
N ILE A 227 -1.22 -15.36 2.80
CA ILE A 227 -0.10 -15.67 1.89
C ILE A 227 1.14 -16.17 2.65
N LYS A 228 1.39 -15.67 3.87
CA LYS A 228 2.48 -16.17 4.73
C LYS A 228 2.21 -17.58 5.25
N GLU A 229 0.97 -17.85 5.67
CA GLU A 229 0.56 -19.16 6.18
C GLU A 229 0.65 -20.24 5.09
N ASP A 230 0.29 -19.88 3.85
CA ASP A 230 0.37 -20.76 2.68
C ASP A 230 1.78 -20.82 2.03
N TYR A 231 2.81 -20.29 2.71
CA TYR A 231 4.16 -20.23 2.15
C TYR A 231 4.71 -21.62 1.85
N SER A 232 4.81 -21.93 0.56
CA SER A 232 5.32 -23.21 0.07
C SER A 232 6.66 -23.07 -0.67
N ASN A 233 6.79 -22.05 -1.52
CA ASN A 233 8.02 -21.77 -2.26
C ASN A 233 8.18 -20.27 -2.55
N SER A 234 9.40 -19.83 -2.82
CA SER A 234 9.74 -18.41 -3.03
C SER A 234 9.07 -17.81 -4.27
N ILE A 235 8.99 -18.56 -5.37
CA ILE A 235 8.45 -18.08 -6.66
C ILE A 235 6.93 -17.84 -6.59
N ALA A 236 6.19 -18.76 -5.98
CA ALA A 236 4.75 -18.63 -5.78
C ALA A 236 4.45 -17.48 -4.82
N PHE A 237 5.26 -17.32 -3.75
CA PHE A 237 5.15 -16.19 -2.85
C PHE A 237 5.38 -14.86 -3.60
N GLU A 238 6.43 -14.76 -4.43
CA GLU A 238 6.68 -13.59 -5.30
C GLU A 238 5.48 -13.26 -6.19
N ARG A 239 4.89 -14.27 -6.83
CA ARG A 239 3.70 -14.08 -7.66
C ARG A 239 2.49 -13.58 -6.85
N GLU A 240 2.21 -14.17 -5.69
CA GLU A 240 1.05 -13.76 -4.88
C GLU A 240 1.25 -12.38 -4.24
N ILE A 241 2.47 -12.01 -3.83
CA ILE A 241 2.80 -10.66 -3.38
C ILE A 241 2.66 -9.64 -4.50
N SER A 242 3.15 -9.95 -5.72
CA SER A 242 2.96 -9.05 -6.86
C SER A 242 1.48 -8.84 -7.19
N ARG A 243 0.66 -9.91 -7.19
CA ARG A 243 -0.81 -9.80 -7.36
C ARG A 243 -1.45 -8.97 -6.27
N LEU A 244 -1.02 -9.14 -5.02
CA LEU A 244 -1.50 -8.32 -3.91
C LEU A 244 -1.11 -6.86 -4.09
N ALA A 245 0.11 -6.58 -4.56
CA ALA A 245 0.57 -5.23 -4.84
C ALA A 245 -0.18 -4.58 -6.02
N GLU A 246 -0.48 -5.34 -7.08
CA GLU A 246 -1.26 -4.87 -8.24
C GLU A 246 -2.65 -4.35 -7.82
N VAL A 247 -3.36 -5.11 -6.98
CA VAL A 247 -4.65 -4.65 -6.44
C VAL A 247 -4.53 -3.55 -5.38
N ASN A 248 -3.32 -3.18 -4.97
CA ASN A 248 -3.03 -2.09 -4.04
C ASN A 248 -2.35 -0.90 -4.74
N ILE A 249 -2.39 -0.81 -6.07
CA ILE A 249 -1.71 0.25 -6.84
C ILE A 249 -2.11 1.68 -6.44
N LYS A 250 -3.33 1.87 -5.95
CA LYS A 250 -3.84 3.16 -5.45
C LYS A 250 -3.78 3.31 -3.93
N ASN A 251 -3.33 2.27 -3.22
CA ASN A 251 -3.23 2.30 -1.77
C ASN A 251 -1.92 3.03 -1.38
N PRO A 252 -1.97 4.08 -0.55
CA PRO A 252 -0.76 4.77 -0.09
C PRO A 252 0.23 3.87 0.68
N SER A 253 -0.21 2.69 1.15
CA SER A 253 0.63 1.72 1.87
C SER A 253 1.07 0.54 1.00
N GLN A 254 1.12 0.70 -0.33
CA GLN A 254 1.59 -0.35 -1.25
C GLN A 254 3.06 -0.72 -1.00
N ASP A 255 3.89 0.27 -0.72
CA ASP A 255 5.29 0.16 -0.32
C ASP A 255 5.44 -0.81 0.87
N MET A 256 4.59 -0.67 1.90
CA MET A 256 4.64 -1.47 3.11
C MET A 256 4.39 -2.98 2.85
N ILE A 257 3.67 -3.32 1.78
CA ILE A 257 3.46 -4.72 1.35
C ILE A 257 4.80 -5.35 0.98
N PHE A 258 5.59 -4.64 0.16
CA PHE A 258 6.91 -5.10 -0.27
C PHE A 258 7.90 -5.13 0.89
N PHE A 259 7.84 -4.13 1.78
CA PHE A 259 8.70 -4.10 2.96
C PHE A 259 8.45 -5.30 3.88
N GLU A 260 7.19 -5.58 4.22
CA GLU A 260 6.86 -6.73 5.06
C GLU A 260 7.16 -8.07 4.36
N ALA A 261 6.98 -8.14 3.03
CA ALA A 261 7.38 -9.31 2.24
C ALA A 261 8.90 -9.56 2.32
N SER A 262 9.71 -8.49 2.21
CA SER A 262 11.17 -8.59 2.31
C SER A 262 11.62 -9.15 3.66
N LYS A 263 10.99 -8.70 4.76
CA LYS A 263 11.29 -9.18 6.11
C LYS A 263 10.98 -10.66 6.30
N PHE A 264 9.84 -11.11 5.76
CA PHE A 264 9.41 -12.49 5.89
C PHE A 264 10.32 -13.44 5.11
N VAL A 265 10.63 -13.09 3.86
CA VAL A 265 11.40 -13.95 2.94
C VAL A 265 12.89 -13.97 3.26
N ALA A 266 13.42 -12.99 3.99
CA ALA A 266 14.84 -12.91 4.38
C ALA A 266 15.41 -14.16 5.07
N LYS A 267 14.55 -15.00 5.69
CA LYS A 267 14.96 -16.27 6.31
C LYS A 267 15.06 -17.44 5.32
N TYR A 268 14.38 -17.37 4.18
CA TYR A 268 14.22 -18.48 3.23
C TYR A 268 14.95 -18.22 1.91
N ASP A 269 14.83 -17.01 1.37
CA ASP A 269 15.43 -16.61 0.10
C ASP A 269 16.01 -15.20 0.21
N LYS A 270 17.34 -15.14 0.26
CA LYS A 270 18.08 -13.88 0.37
C LYS A 270 17.87 -13.01 -0.86
N ILE A 271 17.86 -13.59 -2.06
CA ILE A 271 17.71 -12.84 -3.32
C ILE A 271 16.28 -12.31 -3.41
N GLY A 272 15.27 -13.15 -3.12
CA GLY A 272 13.87 -12.73 -3.07
C GLY A 272 13.62 -11.58 -2.09
N ALA A 273 14.24 -11.61 -0.91
CA ALA A 273 14.14 -10.54 0.07
C ALA A 273 14.73 -9.21 -0.44
N LEU A 274 15.90 -9.23 -1.08
CA LEU A 274 16.50 -8.03 -1.67
C LEU A 274 15.65 -7.46 -2.81
N LYS A 275 15.08 -8.31 -3.67
CA LYS A 275 14.16 -7.88 -4.73
C LYS A 275 12.95 -7.13 -4.16
N PHE A 276 12.29 -7.68 -3.14
CA PHE A 276 11.17 -7.00 -2.50
C PHE A 276 11.58 -5.69 -1.85
N TYR A 277 12.77 -5.61 -1.25
CA TYR A 277 13.27 -4.36 -0.69
C TYR A 277 13.53 -3.30 -1.77
N LEU A 278 14.04 -3.68 -2.95
CA LEU A 278 14.17 -2.77 -4.08
C LEU A 278 12.81 -2.27 -4.59
N HIS A 279 11.81 -3.17 -4.66
CA HIS A 279 10.43 -2.78 -4.97
C HIS A 279 9.84 -1.82 -3.92
N TYR A 280 10.15 -2.02 -2.63
CA TYR A 280 9.77 -1.09 -1.57
C TYR A 280 10.37 0.30 -1.80
N VAL A 281 11.67 0.39 -2.05
CA VAL A 281 12.37 1.67 -2.26
C VAL A 281 11.86 2.40 -3.49
N ASP A 282 11.65 1.69 -4.61
CA ASP A 282 11.06 2.27 -5.82
C ASP A 282 9.66 2.86 -5.56
N LYS A 283 8.84 2.18 -4.76
CA LYS A 283 7.49 2.67 -4.40
C LYS A 283 7.53 3.80 -3.37
N ASP A 284 8.42 3.76 -2.39
CA ASP A 284 8.60 4.83 -1.40
C ASP A 284 9.06 6.13 -2.09
N LEU A 285 9.97 6.04 -3.06
CA LEU A 285 10.43 7.17 -3.88
C LEU A 285 9.31 7.85 -4.69
N ASN A 286 8.34 7.05 -5.15
CA ASN A 286 7.20 7.54 -5.93
C ASN A 286 6.01 7.95 -5.05
N SER A 287 6.09 7.73 -3.73
CA SER A 287 5.03 8.07 -2.79
C SER A 287 5.11 9.53 -2.35
N SER A 288 3.97 10.09 -1.91
CA SER A 288 3.91 11.47 -1.41
C SER A 288 4.47 11.65 0.01
N LYS A 289 4.72 10.54 0.73
CA LYS A 289 5.29 10.52 2.08
C LYS A 289 6.38 9.46 2.13
N SER A 290 7.63 9.88 1.97
CA SER A 290 8.77 8.97 2.12
C SER A 290 8.92 8.56 3.60
N ASP A 291 8.61 7.29 3.88
CA ASP A 291 8.66 6.72 5.23
C ASP A 291 10.07 6.15 5.54
N LYS A 292 10.93 6.00 4.52
CA LYS A 292 12.37 5.71 4.59
C LYS A 292 12.75 4.58 5.57
N LYS A 293 11.96 3.50 5.62
CA LYS A 293 12.14 2.41 6.58
C LYS A 293 13.29 1.50 6.17
N GLN A 294 14.29 1.43 7.02
CA GLN A 294 15.42 0.52 6.85
C GLN A 294 15.11 -0.88 7.38
N LEU A 295 15.73 -1.90 6.78
CA LEU A 295 15.72 -3.27 7.32
C LEU A 295 16.36 -3.29 8.71
N THR A 296 15.78 -4.02 9.66
CA THR A 296 16.35 -4.13 11.02
C THR A 296 17.73 -4.81 11.02
N LYS A 297 18.60 -4.47 11.99
CA LYS A 297 19.95 -5.03 12.16
C LYS A 297 20.00 -6.57 12.05
N ASN A 298 19.02 -7.26 12.63
CA ASN A 298 18.95 -8.73 12.60
C ASN A 298 18.69 -9.29 11.20
N ILE A 299 17.87 -8.59 10.41
CA ILE A 299 17.57 -8.98 9.02
C ILE A 299 18.79 -8.69 8.13
N GLN A 300 19.47 -7.56 8.35
CA GLN A 300 20.72 -7.23 7.64
C GLN A 300 21.80 -8.30 7.87
N LYS A 301 22.01 -8.73 9.12
CA LYS A 301 22.94 -9.83 9.46
C LYS A 301 22.54 -11.17 8.85
N SER A 302 21.24 -11.42 8.64
CA SER A 302 20.76 -12.64 7.98
C SER A 302 20.99 -12.60 6.46
N LEU A 303 20.87 -11.41 5.85
CA LEU A 303 21.00 -11.22 4.41
C LEU A 303 22.45 -11.15 3.94
N PHE A 304 23.32 -10.44 4.66
CA PHE A 304 24.71 -10.21 4.27
C PHE A 304 25.66 -10.97 5.18
N THR A 305 26.56 -11.74 4.58
CA THR A 305 27.57 -12.52 5.33
C THR A 305 28.90 -11.77 5.40
N THR A 306 29.17 -10.88 4.45
CA THR A 306 30.37 -10.03 4.41
C THR A 306 30.00 -8.56 4.32
N THR A 307 30.87 -7.69 4.86
CA THR A 307 30.80 -6.23 4.73
C THR A 307 30.79 -5.78 3.26
N GLU A 308 31.52 -6.48 2.40
CA GLU A 308 31.52 -6.20 0.95
C GLU A 308 30.13 -6.35 0.31
N GLN A 309 29.38 -7.39 0.67
CA GLN A 309 28.03 -7.61 0.13
C GLN A 309 27.05 -6.51 0.55
N LEU A 310 27.21 -6.00 1.77
CA LEU A 310 26.42 -4.89 2.29
C LEU A 310 26.75 -3.60 1.52
N ASN A 311 28.04 -3.26 1.39
CA ASN A 311 28.49 -2.08 0.65
C ASN A 311 28.11 -2.14 -0.84
N ASP A 312 28.15 -3.31 -1.46
CA ASP A 312 27.70 -3.50 -2.84
C ASP A 312 26.19 -3.28 -2.97
N PHE A 313 25.39 -3.76 -2.00
CA PHE A 313 23.96 -3.54 -2.00
C PHE A 313 23.60 -2.07 -1.75
N GLU A 314 24.32 -1.37 -0.87
CA GLU A 314 24.18 0.08 -0.69
C GLU A 314 24.48 0.85 -1.98
N LYS A 315 25.50 0.45 -2.75
CA LYS A 315 25.76 1.04 -4.06
C LYS A 315 24.60 0.81 -5.03
N ILE A 316 23.99 -0.37 -5.03
CA ILE A 316 22.81 -0.67 -5.85
C ILE A 316 21.63 0.21 -5.43
N LEU A 317 21.41 0.39 -4.13
CA LEU A 317 20.36 1.28 -3.61
C LEU A 317 20.60 2.73 -4.04
N ASN A 318 21.83 3.24 -3.86
CA ASN A 318 22.18 4.60 -4.26
C ASN A 318 22.01 4.81 -5.78
N GLU A 319 22.39 3.83 -6.59
CA GLU A 319 22.17 3.87 -8.04
C GLU A 319 20.68 3.85 -8.40
N LEU A 320 19.85 3.07 -7.69
CA LEU A 320 18.39 3.06 -7.88
C LEU A 320 17.79 4.43 -7.54
N MET A 321 18.23 5.06 -6.46
CA MET A 321 17.74 6.39 -6.05
C MET A 321 18.10 7.46 -7.09
N LEU A 322 19.28 7.36 -7.73
CA LEU A 322 19.76 8.30 -8.75
C LEU A 322 19.12 8.06 -10.13
N THR A 323 19.07 6.80 -10.58
CA THR A 323 18.67 6.43 -11.94
C THR A 323 17.18 6.15 -12.08
N ARG A 324 16.50 5.83 -10.97
CA ARG A 324 15.11 5.33 -10.94
C ARG A 324 14.88 4.11 -11.85
N ASP A 325 15.94 3.34 -12.13
CA ASP A 325 15.88 2.14 -12.97
C ASP A 325 15.82 0.88 -12.10
N LEU A 326 14.59 0.44 -11.83
CA LEU A 326 14.31 -0.77 -11.07
C LEU A 326 14.83 -2.04 -11.76
N ALA A 327 14.77 -2.12 -13.10
CA ALA A 327 15.16 -3.33 -13.83
C ALA A 327 16.66 -3.60 -13.69
N LYS A 328 17.47 -2.55 -13.83
CA LYS A 328 18.92 -2.61 -13.67
C LYS A 328 19.34 -2.94 -12.22
N ALA A 329 18.61 -2.40 -11.24
CA ALA A 329 18.84 -2.70 -9.83
C ALA A 329 18.51 -4.17 -9.50
N LEU A 330 17.41 -4.70 -10.04
CA LEU A 330 17.03 -6.10 -9.86
C LEU A 330 18.06 -7.06 -10.48
N GLU A 331 18.58 -6.75 -11.68
CA GLU A 331 19.61 -7.57 -12.32
C GLU A 331 20.91 -7.62 -11.50
N LYS A 332 21.37 -6.45 -11.02
CA LYS A 332 22.56 -6.37 -10.15
C LYS A 332 22.36 -7.10 -8.83
N SER A 333 21.17 -7.04 -8.25
CA SER A 333 20.85 -7.75 -7.00
C SER A 333 20.91 -9.28 -7.15
N ALA A 334 20.52 -9.81 -8.31
CA ALA A 334 20.62 -11.24 -8.59
C ALA A 334 22.07 -11.72 -8.69
N GLN A 335 22.99 -10.82 -9.06
CA GLN A 335 24.42 -11.11 -9.19
C GLN A 335 25.22 -10.91 -7.89
N LEU A 336 24.59 -10.37 -6.83
CA LEU A 336 25.27 -9.96 -5.60
C LEU A 336 25.98 -11.12 -4.88
N TYR A 337 25.37 -12.31 -4.90
CA TYR A 337 25.93 -13.51 -4.24
C TYR A 337 26.79 -14.36 -5.18
N LEU A 338 26.96 -13.97 -6.45
CA LEU A 338 27.84 -14.68 -7.35
C LEU A 338 29.30 -14.43 -6.93
N PRO A 339 30.16 -15.45 -6.97
CA PRO A 339 31.56 -15.28 -6.62
C PRO A 339 32.21 -14.28 -7.59
N LYS A 340 32.64 -13.12 -7.06
CA LYS A 340 33.43 -12.16 -7.82
C LYS A 340 34.73 -12.84 -8.26
N ARG A 341 35.02 -12.84 -9.56
CA ARG A 341 36.27 -13.39 -10.08
C ARG A 341 37.43 -12.63 -9.41
N LYS A 342 38.32 -13.36 -8.73
CA LYS A 342 39.52 -12.77 -8.14
C LYS A 342 40.29 -12.08 -9.26
N LYS A 343 40.42 -10.76 -9.17
CA LYS A 343 41.29 -9.99 -10.06
C LYS A 343 42.71 -10.41 -9.69
N ILE A 344 43.32 -11.28 -10.51
CA ILE A 344 44.73 -11.65 -10.34
C ILE A 344 45.52 -10.39 -10.72
N VAL A 345 45.84 -9.57 -9.73
CA VAL A 345 46.83 -8.52 -9.87
C VAL A 345 48.16 -9.23 -9.70
N ILE A 346 48.79 -9.56 -10.82
CA ILE A 346 50.18 -10.02 -10.81
C ILE A 346 51.00 -8.81 -10.37
N ASP A 347 51.54 -8.88 -9.16
CA ASP A 347 52.46 -7.87 -8.64
C ASP A 347 53.75 -7.89 -9.49
N PRO A 348 54.02 -6.85 -10.30
CA PRO A 348 55.21 -6.82 -11.15
C PRO A 348 56.50 -6.81 -10.33
N ASP A 349 56.48 -6.27 -9.11
CA ASP A 349 57.63 -6.25 -8.22
C ASP A 349 57.91 -7.65 -7.66
N ALA A 350 56.87 -8.45 -7.41
CA ALA A 350 57.00 -9.87 -7.05
C ALA A 350 57.56 -10.69 -8.22
N VAL A 351 57.15 -10.40 -9.47
CA VAL A 351 57.69 -11.06 -10.66
C VAL A 351 59.16 -10.68 -10.89
N GLU A 352 59.51 -9.42 -10.70
CA GLU A 352 60.89 -8.94 -10.83
C GLU A 352 61.79 -9.49 -9.71
N ASN A 353 61.28 -9.61 -8.48
CA ASN A 353 61.99 -10.26 -7.37
C ASN A 353 62.19 -11.75 -7.60
N VAL A 354 61.21 -12.46 -8.17
CA VAL A 354 61.35 -13.88 -8.56
C VAL A 354 62.38 -14.02 -9.69
N GLN A 355 62.40 -13.13 -10.68
CA GLN A 355 63.43 -13.10 -11.72
C GLN A 355 64.84 -12.78 -11.18
N LYS A 356 64.96 -11.87 -10.20
CA LYS A 356 66.22 -11.57 -9.50
C LYS A 356 66.69 -12.70 -8.60
N GLN A 357 65.78 -13.40 -7.92
CA GLN A 357 66.10 -14.59 -7.13
C GLN A 357 66.61 -15.72 -8.03
N HIS A 358 65.97 -15.94 -9.18
CA HIS A 358 66.33 -17.02 -10.12
C HIS A 358 67.54 -16.75 -11.02
N SER A 359 67.96 -15.49 -11.22
CA SER A 359 69.21 -15.20 -11.95
C SER A 359 70.47 -15.58 -11.16
N GLY A 360 70.38 -15.56 -9.82
CA GLY A 360 71.45 -16.00 -8.91
C GLY A 360 71.37 -17.48 -8.50
N THR A 361 70.19 -18.12 -8.54
CA THR A 361 70.05 -19.51 -8.03
C THR A 361 70.70 -20.56 -8.92
N VAL A 362 70.86 -20.32 -10.22
CA VAL A 362 71.50 -21.29 -11.13
C VAL A 362 73.00 -21.42 -10.87
N ALA A 363 73.64 -20.36 -10.36
CA ALA A 363 75.06 -20.39 -9.97
C ALA A 363 75.27 -20.95 -8.55
N LEU A 364 74.33 -20.71 -7.62
CA LEU A 364 74.43 -21.19 -6.23
C LEU A 364 74.00 -22.66 -6.03
N LEU A 365 73.21 -23.24 -6.95
CA LEU A 365 72.76 -24.64 -6.87
C LEU A 365 73.86 -25.68 -7.18
N GLU A 366 74.99 -25.27 -7.76
CA GLU A 366 76.20 -26.11 -7.87
C GLU A 366 77.07 -26.06 -6.62
N GLU A 367 76.95 -25.01 -5.80
CA GLU A 367 77.83 -24.78 -4.64
C GLU A 367 77.20 -25.23 -3.31
N TYR A 368 75.88 -25.34 -3.22
CA TYR A 368 75.14 -25.72 -2.00
C TYR A 368 74.69 -27.20 -1.92
N LEU A 369 75.38 -28.11 -2.61
CA LEU A 369 75.21 -29.57 -2.45
C LEU A 369 76.28 -30.19 -1.51
N LYS A 370 76.82 -29.38 -0.60
CA LYS A 370 77.65 -29.81 0.53
C LYS A 370 77.23 -29.10 1.83
N ASP A 371 76.78 -29.94 2.75
CA ASP A 371 76.79 -29.85 4.21
C ASP A 371 76.05 -28.71 4.93
N ASP A 372 74.98 -29.16 5.61
CA ASP A 372 74.61 -28.98 7.02
C ASP A 372 74.06 -27.65 7.59
N GLU A 373 72.79 -27.79 7.99
CA GLU A 373 72.15 -27.49 9.29
C GLU A 373 71.93 -26.05 9.84
N ALA A 374 70.68 -25.90 10.31
CA ALA A 374 70.19 -25.23 11.53
C ALA A 374 69.63 -23.78 11.50
N GLU A 375 68.31 -23.76 11.78
CA GLU A 375 67.59 -22.97 12.79
C GLU A 375 66.98 -21.57 12.53
N ASN A 376 65.65 -21.56 12.72
CA ASN A 376 64.79 -20.65 13.51
C ASN A 376 64.44 -19.24 13.00
N SER A 377 63.13 -18.99 12.81
CA SER A 377 62.38 -18.02 13.63
C SER A 377 60.86 -17.95 13.32
N SER A 378 60.06 -18.31 14.33
CA SER A 378 58.85 -17.63 14.84
C SER A 378 58.09 -16.66 13.91
N ILE A 379 56.88 -17.04 13.49
CA ILE A 379 55.83 -16.12 13.02
C ILE A 379 54.82 -15.90 14.15
N ARG A 380 54.68 -14.65 14.58
CA ARG A 380 53.57 -14.15 15.41
C ARG A 380 52.36 -13.93 14.53
N THR A 381 51.23 -14.55 14.85
CA THR A 381 49.91 -14.16 14.36
C THR A 381 49.42 -12.98 15.19
N GLU A 382 49.26 -11.83 14.54
CA GLU A 382 48.48 -10.71 15.07
C GLU A 382 47.02 -10.91 14.63
N GLU A 383 46.14 -11.06 15.63
CA GLU A 383 44.71 -10.83 15.51
C GLU A 383 44.47 -9.32 15.30
N PRO A 384 43.59 -8.89 14.39
CA PRO A 384 42.97 -7.58 14.49
C PRO A 384 41.65 -7.72 15.26
N ASP A 385 41.68 -7.33 16.53
CA ASP A 385 40.54 -6.74 17.22
C ASP A 385 40.31 -5.35 16.61
N GLU A 386 39.11 -5.13 16.08
CA GLU A 386 38.30 -3.91 16.23
C GLU A 386 37.00 -4.13 15.44
N GLU A 387 35.96 -4.57 16.16
CA GLU A 387 34.59 -4.70 15.68
C GLU A 387 34.01 -3.31 15.36
N GLU A 388 34.24 -2.80 14.15
CA GLU A 388 33.47 -1.68 13.63
C GLU A 388 32.02 -2.13 13.35
N GLU A 389 31.09 -1.43 13.99
CA GLU A 389 29.68 -1.78 14.09
C GLU A 389 28.96 -1.77 12.73
N LEU A 390 28.41 -2.93 12.34
CA LEU A 390 27.61 -3.11 11.14
C LEU A 390 26.23 -2.44 11.23
N MET A 391 26.07 -1.32 10.53
CA MET A 391 24.80 -0.65 10.22
C MET A 391 24.77 -0.28 8.73
N ILE A 392 23.66 -0.57 8.04
CA ILE A 392 23.38 0.13 6.77
C ILE A 392 23.16 1.61 7.11
N ASN A 393 24.11 2.47 6.77
CA ASN A 393 23.93 3.90 6.85
C ASN A 393 23.49 4.38 5.47
N ILE A 394 22.17 4.53 5.27
CA ILE A 394 21.68 5.32 4.15
C ILE A 394 22.06 6.78 4.44
N SER A 395 23.27 7.17 4.06
CA SER A 395 23.63 8.58 3.98
C SER A 395 22.89 9.17 2.80
N TYR A 396 21.87 9.98 3.09
CA TYR A 396 21.39 10.97 2.14
C TYR A 396 22.49 12.01 1.99
N GLN A 397 23.55 11.69 1.24
CA GLN A 397 24.25 12.75 0.56
C GLN A 397 23.36 13.17 -0.61
N ASN A 398 22.39 14.04 -0.31
CA ASN A 398 22.11 15.10 -1.25
C ASN A 398 23.48 15.76 -1.47
N THR A 399 24.18 15.37 -2.53
CA THR A 399 25.28 16.15 -3.08
C THR A 399 24.68 17.40 -3.72
N GLU A 400 24.06 18.24 -2.90
CA GLU A 400 24.45 19.63 -2.91
C GLU A 400 25.57 19.69 -1.89
N ILE A 401 26.75 20.12 -2.32
CA ILE A 401 27.78 20.61 -1.41
C ILE A 401 27.17 21.86 -0.76
N LYS A 402 26.32 21.67 0.26
CA LYS A 402 26.02 22.72 1.21
C LYS A 402 27.24 22.74 2.11
N THR A 403 28.16 23.64 1.79
CA THR A 403 29.06 24.21 2.80
C THR A 403 28.21 24.46 4.05
N GLN A 404 28.40 23.67 5.10
CA GLN A 404 27.68 23.84 6.35
C GLN A 404 27.98 25.26 6.83
N LYS A 405 26.98 26.12 6.81
CA LYS A 405 27.12 27.53 7.16
C LYS A 405 27.39 27.72 8.65
N TYR A 406 26.93 26.79 9.49
CA TYR A 406 27.01 26.83 10.95
C TYR A 406 27.88 25.71 11.50
N LEU A 407 28.45 25.89 12.71
CA LEU A 407 29.29 24.89 13.39
C LEU A 407 28.52 23.58 13.59
N GLU A 408 29.17 22.43 13.32
CA GLU A 408 28.57 21.09 13.51
C GLU A 408 28.17 20.82 14.97
N ASP A 409 28.86 21.44 15.92
CA ASP A 409 28.64 21.28 17.36
C ASP A 409 27.28 21.83 17.83
N LEU A 410 26.70 22.79 17.10
CA LEU A 410 25.43 23.45 17.48
C LEU A 410 24.19 22.57 17.28
N LYS A 411 24.30 21.45 16.53
CA LYS A 411 23.21 20.47 16.26
C LYS A 411 21.85 21.13 15.92
N LEU A 412 21.86 22.25 15.20
CA LEU A 412 20.65 22.98 14.84
C LEU A 412 19.81 22.16 13.85
N SER A 413 18.51 22.04 14.14
CA SER A 413 17.54 21.45 13.20
C SER A 413 17.34 22.31 11.96
N ASP A 414 16.88 21.71 10.85
CA ASP A 414 16.61 22.40 9.59
C ASP A 414 15.69 23.63 9.76
N ILE A 415 14.71 23.53 10.67
CA ILE A 415 13.76 24.61 10.98
C ILE A 415 14.46 25.76 11.73
N GLN A 416 15.36 25.46 12.65
CA GLN A 416 16.11 26.47 13.38
C GLN A 416 17.11 27.20 12.46
N GLN A 417 17.68 26.49 11.49
CA GLN A 417 18.49 27.10 10.43
C GLN A 417 17.65 28.03 9.55
N GLU A 418 16.44 27.61 9.14
CA GLU A 418 15.51 28.49 8.39
C GLU A 418 15.15 29.77 9.15
N ILE A 419 14.98 29.68 10.49
CA ILE A 419 14.70 30.85 11.34
C ILE A 419 15.90 31.79 11.37
N LEU A 420 17.11 31.27 11.55
CA LEU A 420 18.35 32.07 11.53
C LEU A 420 18.60 32.73 10.17
N GLU A 421 18.29 32.05 9.07
CA GLU A 421 18.32 32.63 7.72
C GLU A 421 17.26 33.73 7.53
N LEU A 422 16.09 33.61 8.19
CA LEU A 422 15.07 34.64 8.18
C LEU A 422 15.58 35.92 8.86
N PHE A 423 16.27 35.79 9.99
CA PHE A 423 16.94 36.92 10.65
C PHE A 423 17.96 37.57 9.74
N GLU A 424 18.79 36.79 9.04
CA GLU A 424 19.77 37.35 8.10
C GLU A 424 19.12 38.11 6.93
N LYS A 425 18.00 37.62 6.40
CA LYS A 425 17.25 38.30 5.32
C LYS A 425 16.60 39.61 5.78
N GLN A 426 16.28 39.73 7.07
CA GLN A 426 15.60 40.88 7.66
C GLN A 426 16.55 41.80 8.45
N SER A 427 17.86 41.75 8.17
CA SER A 427 18.88 42.57 8.85
C SER A 427 18.92 42.36 10.37
N PHE A 428 18.71 41.12 10.82
CA PHE A 428 18.75 40.65 12.21
C PHE A 428 17.71 41.30 13.15
N ASN A 429 16.63 41.83 12.58
CA ASN A 429 15.54 42.41 13.33
C ASN A 429 14.19 42.01 12.68
N ILE A 430 13.34 41.32 13.44
CA ILE A 430 12.06 40.78 12.95
C ILE A 430 10.93 41.23 13.87
N PRO A 431 9.84 41.85 13.34
CA PRO A 431 8.65 42.13 14.15
C PRO A 431 8.06 40.83 14.72
N GLN A 432 7.67 40.81 15.99
CA GLN A 432 7.10 39.62 16.63
C GLN A 432 5.85 39.10 15.89
N SER A 433 5.07 40.01 15.30
CA SER A 433 3.89 39.68 14.50
C SER A 433 4.23 38.89 13.22
N GLU A 434 5.35 39.19 12.58
CA GLU A 434 5.82 38.52 11.37
C GLU A 434 6.42 37.14 11.71
N MET A 435 7.20 37.07 12.79
CA MET A 435 7.71 35.80 13.33
C MET A 435 6.57 34.86 13.72
N ALA A 436 5.52 35.38 14.36
CA ALA A 436 4.35 34.59 14.74
C ALA A 436 3.62 33.99 13.53
N VAL A 437 3.46 34.76 12.45
CA VAL A 437 2.84 34.27 11.20
C VAL A 437 3.71 33.18 10.55
N PHE A 438 5.03 33.39 10.51
CA PHE A 438 5.97 32.41 9.98
C PHE A 438 5.91 31.08 10.75
N LEU A 439 5.97 31.13 12.08
CA LEU A 439 5.94 29.93 12.94
C LEU A 439 4.57 29.23 12.94
N GLN A 440 3.47 29.99 12.87
CA GLN A 440 2.12 29.41 12.71
C GLN A 440 1.99 28.63 11.39
N SER A 441 2.59 29.12 10.29
CA SER A 441 2.59 28.40 9.01
C SER A 441 3.32 27.06 9.08
N LYS A 442 4.23 26.90 10.04
CA LYS A 442 5.01 25.68 10.31
C LYS A 442 4.48 24.86 11.49
N ASN A 443 3.33 25.23 12.07
CA ASN A 443 2.72 24.63 13.28
C ASN A 443 3.64 24.64 14.52
N LEU A 444 4.41 25.70 14.71
CA LEU A 444 5.34 25.84 15.84
C LEU A 444 4.90 26.94 16.80
N PHE A 445 5.20 26.76 18.09
CA PHE A 445 4.96 27.78 19.11
C PHE A 445 6.16 28.72 19.22
N MET A 446 5.89 30.03 19.24
CA MET A 446 6.93 31.07 19.17
C MET A 446 7.92 31.01 20.33
N GLY A 447 7.44 31.07 21.57
CA GLY A 447 8.30 31.04 22.76
C GLY A 447 9.18 29.79 22.83
N SER A 448 8.60 28.59 22.70
CA SER A 448 9.38 27.35 22.78
C SER A 448 10.44 27.18 21.69
N THR A 449 10.20 27.77 20.51
CA THR A 449 11.15 27.67 19.39
C THR A 449 12.33 28.61 19.59
N ILE A 450 12.07 29.82 20.09
CA ILE A 450 13.11 30.81 20.41
C ILE A 450 13.95 30.34 21.59
N ASP A 451 13.30 29.86 22.66
CA ASP A 451 13.98 29.28 23.83
C ASP A 451 14.87 28.11 23.41
N SER A 452 14.39 27.22 22.54
CA SER A 452 15.19 26.10 22.06
C SER A 452 16.40 26.52 21.22
N ILE A 453 16.34 27.62 20.47
CA ILE A 453 17.49 28.15 19.72
C ILE A 453 18.49 28.77 20.71
N ASN A 454 18.00 29.53 21.68
CA ASN A 454 18.82 30.17 22.69
C ASN A 454 19.54 29.14 23.56
N ASP A 455 18.86 28.08 24.01
CA ASP A 455 19.45 26.99 24.78
C ASP A 455 20.61 26.30 24.05
N LEU A 456 20.45 26.05 22.74
CA LEU A 456 21.49 25.42 21.91
C LEU A 456 22.69 26.35 21.68
N CYS A 457 22.44 27.65 21.56
CA CYS A 457 23.51 28.63 21.33
C CYS A 457 24.18 29.10 22.63
N PHE A 458 23.53 28.92 23.78
CA PHE A 458 24.00 29.37 25.09
C PHE A 458 25.34 28.73 25.46
N GLU A 459 25.52 27.43 25.23
CA GLU A 459 26.78 26.73 25.52
C GLU A 459 27.97 27.27 24.67
N THR A 460 27.69 27.85 23.51
CA THR A 460 28.72 28.34 22.57
C THR A 460 28.98 29.84 22.72
N LEU A 461 27.95 30.62 23.06
CA LEU A 461 28.02 32.08 23.15
C LEU A 461 28.22 32.59 24.57
N ASP A 462 27.99 31.74 25.59
CA ASP A 462 27.83 32.12 27.01
C ASP A 462 26.76 33.21 27.22
N ASP A 463 25.84 33.35 26.26
CA ASP A 463 24.80 34.38 26.23
C ASP A 463 23.63 33.96 25.32
N ILE A 464 22.52 34.67 25.41
CA ILE A 464 21.30 34.46 24.61
C ILE A 464 21.52 35.03 23.19
N LEU A 465 21.12 34.29 22.16
CA LEU A 465 21.29 34.71 20.76
C LEU A 465 20.19 35.66 20.28
N ILE A 466 18.93 35.32 20.58
CA ILE A 466 17.74 36.06 20.19
C ILE A 466 17.22 36.80 21.42
N GLU A 467 17.28 38.12 21.37
CA GLU A 467 16.76 39.02 22.39
C GLU A 467 15.37 39.53 22.00
N GLU A 468 14.50 39.69 23.00
CA GLU A 468 13.18 40.28 22.83
C GLU A 468 13.22 41.75 23.26
N GLU A 469 13.17 42.67 22.28
CA GLU A 469 13.18 44.11 22.50
C GLU A 469 11.85 44.72 21.99
N ASP A 470 11.02 45.18 22.92
CA ASP A 470 9.71 45.79 22.66
C ASP A 470 8.78 44.91 21.77
N GLU A 471 8.54 45.29 20.51
CA GLU A 471 7.71 44.57 19.54
C GLU A 471 8.53 43.77 18.52
N TYR A 472 9.84 43.60 18.77
CA TYR A 472 10.78 42.98 17.84
C TYR A 472 11.61 41.87 18.51
N PHE A 473 12.03 40.91 17.70
CA PHE A 473 13.15 40.02 18.04
C PHE A 473 14.40 40.51 17.33
N THR A 474 15.49 40.63 18.08
CA THR A 474 16.79 41.10 17.58
C THR A 474 17.87 40.05 17.84
N ILE A 475 18.80 39.92 16.88
CA ILE A 475 20.00 39.09 17.05
C ILE A 475 21.22 39.99 17.01
N ASN A 476 22.11 39.87 18.01
CA ASN A 476 23.40 40.54 17.97
C ASN A 476 24.27 39.93 16.85
N THR A 477 24.65 40.75 15.88
CA THR A 477 25.41 40.31 14.70
C THR A 477 26.80 39.75 15.05
N ASP A 478 27.40 40.16 16.17
CA ASP A 478 28.69 39.65 16.60
C ASP A 478 28.58 38.26 17.23
N TYR A 479 27.43 37.94 17.85
CA TYR A 479 27.11 36.59 18.30
C TYR A 479 26.75 35.67 17.13
N TYR A 480 25.97 36.17 16.17
CA TYR A 480 25.66 35.42 14.96
C TYR A 480 26.90 34.99 14.17
N LYS A 481 27.91 35.87 14.04
CA LYS A 481 29.18 35.57 13.34
C LYS A 481 29.99 34.45 14.01
N LYS A 482 29.87 34.27 15.33
CA LYS A 482 30.57 33.19 16.06
C LYS A 482 29.96 31.82 15.79
N LEU A 483 28.72 31.77 15.33
CA LEU A 483 28.00 30.53 15.00
C LEU A 483 28.32 30.03 13.58
N LEU A 484 28.95 30.86 12.76
CA LEU A 484 29.28 30.54 11.37
C LEU A 484 30.62 29.79 11.28
N ASN A 485 30.69 28.80 10.38
CA ASN A 485 31.96 28.24 9.92
C ASN A 485 32.67 29.31 9.10
N ASN A 486 33.51 30.12 9.73
CA ASN A 486 34.40 31.03 9.01
C ASN A 486 35.61 30.23 8.51
N ASP A 487 35.77 30.14 7.18
CA ASP A 487 37.08 29.96 6.56
C ASP A 487 37.90 31.26 6.68
#